data_AF-A0A1L3ZGY9-F1
#
_entry.id   AF-A0A1L3ZGY9-F1
#
_cell.length_a   1.000
_cell.length_b   1.000
_cell.length_c   1.000
_cell.angle_alpha   90.00
_cell.angle_beta   90.00
_cell.angle_gamma   90.00
#
_symmetry.space_group_name_H-M   'P 1'
#
loop_
_entity.id
_entity.type
_entity.pdbx_description
1 polymer ?
#
loop_
_entity_poly.entity_id
_entity_poly.type
_entity_poly.pdbx_seq_one_letter_code
_entity_poly.pdbx_strand_id
1 'polypeptide(L)'
;MWSGATGQDGYARFRFGGRGSKTGVAHRFAYEFLAEEVSDGLQLDHLCRVRNCANPNHLEPVTPRENTLRGNTLAAANAAKTHCPAGHPYDFKNTYVDATRGIRMCRACAAERTRNRRKNEREVS
;
A
#
# COMPACT_ATOMS: atom_id res chain seq x y z
N MET A 1 4.70 19.15 14.53
CA MET A 1 3.30 18.73 14.29
C MET A 1 2.50 19.93 13.84
N TRP A 2 1.60 19.78 12.87
CA TRP A 2 0.74 20.88 12.40
C TRP A 2 -0.40 21.14 13.39
N SER A 3 -0.58 22.40 13.79
CA SER A 3 -1.63 22.85 14.72
C SER A 3 -2.85 23.47 14.02
N GLY A 4 -2.79 23.68 12.70
CA GLY A 4 -3.89 24.22 11.92
C GLY A 4 -4.88 23.16 11.42
N ALA A 5 -5.65 23.51 10.39
CA ALA A 5 -6.68 22.64 9.84
C ALA A 5 -6.11 21.32 9.30
N THR A 6 -6.83 20.23 9.57
CA THR A 6 -6.66 18.92 8.95
C THR A 6 -7.91 18.56 8.18
N GLY A 7 -7.77 17.86 7.05
CA GLY A 7 -8.95 17.31 6.38
C GLY A 7 -9.30 15.91 6.89
N GLN A 8 -10.34 15.32 6.30
CA GLN A 8 -10.90 14.04 6.75
C GLN A 8 -9.94 12.86 6.63
N ASP A 9 -8.97 12.93 5.71
CA ASP A 9 -7.89 11.95 5.55
C ASP A 9 -6.75 12.11 6.58
N GLY A 10 -6.82 13.11 7.47
CA GLY A 10 -5.83 13.40 8.51
C GLY A 10 -4.64 14.23 8.05
N TYR A 11 -4.53 14.59 6.76
CA TYR A 11 -3.44 15.42 6.28
C TYR A 11 -3.64 16.90 6.67
N ALA A 12 -2.53 17.50 7.12
CA ALA A 12 -2.44 18.93 7.39
C ALA A 12 -2.69 19.77 6.12
N ARG A 13 -3.57 20.77 6.24
CA ARG A 13 -3.99 21.65 5.16
C ARG A 13 -3.84 23.10 5.56
N PHE A 14 -3.56 23.95 4.59
CA PHE A 14 -3.55 25.40 4.75
C PHE A 14 -4.24 26.05 3.56
N ARG A 15 -4.78 27.26 3.75
CA ARG A 15 -5.32 28.07 2.66
C ARG A 15 -4.32 29.17 2.33
N PHE A 16 -4.13 29.43 1.05
CA PHE A 16 -3.31 30.55 0.58
C PHE A 16 -4.04 31.34 -0.51
N GLY A 17 -3.86 32.66 -0.51
CA GLY A 17 -4.54 33.61 -1.40
C GLY A 17 -5.78 34.28 -0.79
N GLY A 18 -6.37 35.20 -1.55
CA GLY A 18 -7.54 35.99 -1.17
C GLY A 18 -8.88 35.31 -1.53
N ARG A 19 -9.85 36.08 -2.03
CA ARG A 19 -11.16 35.54 -2.48
C ARG A 19 -10.93 34.47 -3.56
N GLY A 20 -11.39 33.23 -3.30
CA GLY A 20 -11.07 32.06 -4.14
C GLY A 20 -9.83 31.28 -3.71
N SER A 21 -9.39 31.43 -2.45
CA SER A 21 -8.20 30.79 -1.87
C SER A 21 -8.11 29.29 -2.19
N LYS A 22 -6.93 28.84 -2.61
CA LYS A 22 -6.63 27.42 -2.83
C LYS A 22 -6.25 26.76 -1.52
N THR A 23 -6.57 25.48 -1.38
CA THR A 23 -6.12 24.66 -0.24
C THR A 23 -4.87 23.89 -0.66
N GLY A 24 -3.78 24.07 0.08
CA GLY A 24 -2.53 23.33 -0.08
C GLY A 24 -2.37 22.25 0.99
N VAL A 25 -1.50 21.27 0.71
CA VAL A 25 -1.10 20.22 1.67
C VAL A 25 0.20 20.64 2.34
N ALA A 26 0.17 20.79 3.67
CA ALA A 26 1.23 21.47 4.40
C ALA A 26 2.59 20.76 4.31
N HIS A 27 2.62 19.43 4.42
CA HIS A 27 3.88 18.67 4.40
C HIS A 27 4.57 18.73 3.03
N ARG A 28 3.79 18.71 1.94
CA ARG A 28 4.33 18.81 0.58
C ARG A 28 4.94 20.18 0.35
N PHE A 29 4.19 21.23 0.70
CA PHE A 29 4.70 22.60 0.61
C PHE A 29 5.98 22.79 1.43
N ALA A 30 6.01 22.30 2.67
CA ALA A 30 7.18 22.41 3.53
C ALA A 30 8.40 21.66 2.95
N TYR A 31 8.20 20.48 2.38
CA TYR A 31 9.27 19.70 1.75
C TYR A 31 9.82 20.43 0.52
N GLU A 32 8.97 20.80 -0.43
CA GLU A 32 9.37 21.47 -1.67
C GLU A 32 10.01 22.85 -1.40
N PHE A 33 9.61 23.54 -0.34
CA PHE A 33 10.15 24.85 0.02
C PHE A 33 11.51 24.79 0.76
N LEU A 34 11.76 23.73 1.55
CA LEU A 34 12.92 23.67 2.46
C LEU A 34 13.97 22.60 2.07
N ALA A 35 13.59 21.62 1.25
CA ALA A 35 14.45 20.52 0.85
C ALA A 35 14.64 20.54 -0.67
N GLU A 36 13.79 19.85 -1.41
CA GLU A 36 13.93 19.67 -2.86
C GLU A 36 12.56 19.47 -3.54
N GLU A 37 12.54 19.63 -4.86
CA GLU A 37 11.37 19.32 -5.66
C GLU A 37 11.04 17.81 -5.60
N VAL A 38 9.75 17.49 -5.44
CA VAL A 38 9.29 16.10 -5.52
C VAL A 38 9.11 15.73 -6.99
N SER A 39 10.01 14.92 -7.51
CA SER A 39 9.96 14.47 -8.92
C SER A 39 8.63 13.80 -9.26
N ASP A 40 8.24 13.92 -10.53
CA ASP A 40 7.02 13.31 -11.06
C ASP A 40 6.96 11.79 -10.77
N GLY A 41 5.78 11.36 -10.32
CA GLY A 41 5.53 9.96 -9.97
C GLY A 41 5.96 9.57 -8.54
N LEU A 42 6.62 10.45 -7.78
CA LEU A 42 6.93 10.21 -6.37
C LEU A 42 5.84 10.74 -5.42
N GLN A 43 5.79 10.16 -4.23
CA GLN A 43 4.92 10.53 -3.12
C GLN A 43 5.77 10.76 -1.87
N LEU A 44 5.37 11.69 -1.00
CA LEU A 44 6.03 11.88 0.28
C LEU A 44 5.49 10.88 1.31
N ASP A 45 6.33 9.94 1.74
CA ASP A 45 6.04 9.01 2.84
C ASP A 45 6.39 9.64 4.19
N HIS A 46 5.45 9.60 5.13
CA HIS A 46 5.69 10.01 6.50
C HIS A 46 6.44 8.90 7.26
N LEU A 47 7.76 9.07 7.42
CA LEU A 47 8.59 8.17 8.22
C LEU A 47 8.09 8.09 9.68
N CYS A 48 7.56 9.20 10.19
CA CYS A 48 6.96 9.28 11.53
C CYS A 48 5.55 8.68 11.64
N ARG A 49 4.92 8.26 10.54
CA ARG A 49 3.53 7.73 10.47
C ARG A 49 2.44 8.68 10.98
N VAL A 50 2.72 9.98 11.03
CA VAL A 50 1.79 11.02 11.48
C VAL A 50 1.41 11.95 10.32
N ARG A 51 0.18 11.82 9.82
CA ARG A 51 -0.29 12.49 8.59
C ARG A 51 -0.34 14.02 8.66
N ASN A 52 -0.48 14.60 9.85
CA ASN A 52 -0.42 16.05 10.06
C ASN A 52 0.97 16.55 10.48
N CYS A 53 2.02 15.72 10.36
CA CYS A 53 3.39 16.20 10.45
C CYS A 53 3.79 16.92 9.15
N ALA A 54 4.39 18.11 9.27
CA ALA A 54 4.90 18.90 8.15
C ALA A 54 6.41 19.18 8.25
N ASN A 55 7.13 18.45 9.12
CA ASN A 55 8.59 18.54 9.21
C ASN A 55 9.22 17.82 8.00
N PRO A 56 9.99 18.51 7.12
CA PRO A 56 10.63 17.88 5.96
C PRO A 56 11.52 16.70 6.31
N ASN A 57 12.21 16.74 7.45
CA ASN A 57 13.10 15.66 7.90
C ASN A 57 12.36 14.37 8.28
N HIS A 58 11.02 14.39 8.33
CA HIS A 58 10.19 13.22 8.58
C HIS A 58 9.53 12.69 7.30
N LEU A 59 9.93 13.19 6.13
CA LEU A 59 9.38 12.87 4.83
C LEU A 59 10.46 12.26 3.95
N GLU A 60 10.07 11.29 3.13
CA GLU A 60 10.94 10.71 2.10
C GLU A 60 10.15 10.62 0.79
N PRO A 61 10.68 11.14 -0.33
CA PRO A 61 10.11 10.89 -1.65
C PRO A 61 10.28 9.42 -2.02
N VAL A 62 9.17 8.72 -2.20
CA VAL A 62 9.16 7.30 -2.54
C VAL A 62 8.18 7.01 -3.66
N THR A 63 8.32 5.84 -4.28
CA THR A 63 7.33 5.38 -5.27
C THR A 63 5.98 5.08 -4.59
N PRO A 64 4.84 5.15 -5.32
CA PRO A 64 3.53 4.77 -4.78
C PRO A 64 3.48 3.34 -4.23
N ARG A 65 4.23 2.43 -4.87
CA ARG A 65 4.36 1.04 -4.42
C ARG A 65 5.03 0.98 -3.05
N GLU A 66 6.15 1.68 -2.88
CA GLU A 66 6.89 1.69 -1.62
C GLU A 66 6.05 2.31 -0.49
N ASN A 67 5.42 3.47 -0.74
CA ASN A 67 4.50 4.10 0.21
C ASN A 67 3.36 3.16 0.65
N THR A 68 2.77 2.45 -0.31
CA THR A 68 1.69 1.48 -0.05
C THR A 68 2.16 0.28 0.79
N LEU A 69 3.35 -0.26 0.49
CA LEU A 69 3.92 -1.42 1.16
C LEU A 69 4.42 -1.10 2.57
N ARG A 70 4.88 0.14 2.81
CA ARG A 70 5.28 0.65 4.12
C ARG A 70 4.09 0.98 5.02
N GLY A 71 2.92 1.26 4.45
CA GLY A 71 1.70 1.59 5.18
C GLY A 71 0.94 0.36 5.72
N ASN A 72 -0.06 0.62 6.56
CA ASN A 72 -1.01 -0.40 7.02
C ASN A 72 -2.12 -0.61 5.97
N THR A 73 -1.77 -1.29 4.87
CA THR A 73 -2.69 -1.57 3.75
C THR A 73 -2.91 -3.07 3.58
N LEU A 74 -4.03 -3.45 2.93
CA LEU A 74 -4.27 -4.85 2.55
C LEU A 74 -3.17 -5.39 1.62
N ALA A 75 -2.62 -4.53 0.76
CA ALA A 75 -1.51 -4.89 -0.12
C ALA A 75 -0.25 -5.21 0.68
N ALA A 76 0.13 -4.38 1.65
CA ALA A 76 1.26 -4.64 2.55
C ALA A 76 1.06 -5.94 3.36
N ALA A 77 -0.13 -6.10 3.96
CA ALA A 77 -0.46 -7.31 4.71
C ALA A 77 -0.40 -8.57 3.83
N ASN A 78 -0.89 -8.50 2.59
CA ASN A 78 -0.82 -9.62 1.64
C ASN A 78 0.59 -9.90 1.14
N ALA A 79 1.40 -8.86 0.92
CA ALA A 79 2.80 -9.00 0.52
C ALA A 79 3.63 -9.68 1.62
N ALA A 80 3.36 -9.34 2.88
CA ALA A 80 4.03 -9.90 4.05
C ALA A 80 3.67 -11.37 4.36
N LYS A 81 2.56 -11.90 3.80
CA LYS A 81 2.16 -13.30 4.03
C LYS A 81 3.22 -14.26 3.48
N THR A 82 3.73 -15.11 4.37
CA THR A 82 4.67 -16.18 4.05
C THR A 82 4.00 -17.52 3.78
N HIS A 83 2.73 -17.68 4.16
CA HIS A 83 1.97 -18.92 3.98
C HIS A 83 0.55 -18.64 3.50
N CYS A 84 -0.05 -19.60 2.78
CA CYS A 84 -1.45 -19.55 2.40
C CYS A 84 -2.36 -19.88 3.61
N PRO A 85 -3.69 -19.68 3.50
CA PRO A 85 -4.63 -20.00 4.59
C PRO A 85 -4.62 -21.47 5.05
N ALA A 86 -4.17 -22.40 4.20
CA ALA A 86 -4.00 -23.82 4.53
C ALA A 86 -2.61 -24.15 5.10
N GLY A 87 -1.75 -23.16 5.35
CA GLY A 87 -0.43 -23.37 5.94
C GLY A 87 0.69 -23.73 4.97
N HIS A 88 0.45 -23.74 3.66
CA HIS A 88 1.51 -24.01 2.68
C HIS A 88 2.38 -22.77 2.44
N PRO A 89 3.71 -22.92 2.30
CA PRO A 89 4.63 -21.78 2.14
C PRO A 89 4.40 -21.08 0.80
N TYR A 90 4.50 -19.75 0.80
CA TYR A 90 4.59 -18.96 -0.42
C TYR A 90 6.05 -18.80 -0.85
N ASP A 91 6.63 -19.88 -1.38
CA ASP A 91 7.95 -19.88 -2.00
C ASP A 91 7.87 -19.98 -3.55
N PHE A 92 9.00 -20.02 -4.23
CA PHE A 92 9.03 -20.09 -5.71
C PHE A 92 8.38 -21.38 -6.26
N LYS A 93 8.46 -22.50 -5.52
CA LYS A 93 7.93 -23.80 -5.94
C LYS A 93 6.43 -23.89 -5.73
N ASN A 94 5.89 -23.23 -4.71
CA ASN A 94 4.50 -23.36 -4.30
C ASN A 94 3.65 -22.12 -4.61
N THR A 95 4.25 -21.06 -5.16
CA THR A 95 3.56 -19.81 -5.50
C THR A 95 3.46 -19.57 -7.00
N TYR A 96 2.25 -19.29 -7.48
CA TYR A 96 2.02 -18.71 -8.81
C TYR A 96 1.10 -17.49 -8.71
N VAL A 97 1.11 -16.63 -9.72
CA VAL A 97 0.15 -15.53 -9.85
C VAL A 97 -0.90 -15.93 -10.87
N ASP A 98 -2.17 -15.86 -10.48
CA ASP A 98 -3.28 -16.05 -11.40
C ASP A 98 -3.35 -14.86 -12.36
N ALA A 99 -3.20 -15.11 -13.67
CA ALA A 99 -3.12 -14.03 -14.66
C ALA A 99 -4.44 -13.27 -14.82
N THR A 100 -5.58 -13.89 -14.51
CA THR A 100 -6.91 -13.28 -14.63
C THR A 100 -7.24 -12.42 -13.41
N ARG A 101 -6.94 -12.93 -12.21
CA ARG A 101 -7.28 -12.27 -10.94
C ARG A 101 -6.15 -11.40 -10.41
N GLY A 102 -4.92 -11.58 -10.91
CA GLY A 102 -3.73 -10.89 -10.41
C GLY A 102 -3.34 -11.28 -8.99
N ILE A 103 -3.89 -12.37 -8.43
CA ILE A 103 -3.65 -12.77 -7.04
C ILE A 103 -2.66 -13.93 -6.93
N ARG A 104 -1.96 -13.94 -5.81
CA ARG A 104 -1.10 -15.07 -5.43
C ARG A 104 -1.94 -16.31 -5.12
N MET A 105 -1.59 -17.42 -5.75
CA MET A 105 -2.22 -18.71 -5.57
C MET A 105 -1.21 -19.77 -5.11
N CYS A 106 -1.70 -20.72 -4.32
CA CYS A 106 -0.91 -21.83 -3.78
C CYS A 106 -1.03 -23.06 -4.69
N ARG A 107 0.10 -23.59 -5.16
CA ARG A 107 0.14 -24.78 -6.02
C ARG A 107 -0.32 -26.04 -5.29
N ALA A 108 0.07 -26.22 -4.02
CA ALA A 108 -0.38 -27.35 -3.21
C ALA A 108 -1.92 -27.35 -3.06
N CYS A 109 -2.52 -26.21 -2.70
CA CYS A 109 -3.99 -26.09 -2.64
C CYS A 109 -4.67 -26.32 -4.00
N ALA A 110 -4.03 -25.93 -5.10
CA ALA A 110 -4.55 -26.23 -6.44
C ALA A 110 -4.54 -27.74 -6.72
N ALA A 111 -3.44 -28.43 -6.39
CA ALA A 111 -3.30 -29.87 -6.57
C ALA A 111 -4.32 -30.66 -5.72
N GLU A 112 -4.53 -30.25 -4.46
CA GLU A 112 -5.54 -30.84 -3.57
C GLU A 112 -6.95 -30.72 -4.15
N ARG A 113 -7.33 -29.53 -4.64
CA ARG A 113 -8.65 -29.33 -5.30
C ARG A 113 -8.82 -30.24 -6.51
N THR A 114 -7.78 -30.40 -7.34
CA THR A 114 -7.84 -31.31 -8.49
C THR A 114 -7.98 -32.77 -8.06
N ARG A 115 -7.26 -33.21 -7.03
CA ARG A 115 -7.37 -34.58 -6.48
C ARG A 115 -8.77 -34.85 -5.94
N ASN A 116 -9.33 -33.92 -5.17
CA ASN A 116 -10.67 -34.06 -4.60
C ASN A 116 -11.75 -34.12 -5.70
N ARG A 117 -11.63 -33.29 -6.74
CA ARG A 117 -12.57 -33.33 -7.88
C ARG A 117 -12.60 -34.71 -8.56
N ARG A 118 -11.42 -35.26 -8.88
CA ARG A 118 -11.30 -36.59 -9.49
C ARG A 118 -11.82 -37.71 -8.60
N LYS A 119 -11.66 -37.58 -7.27
CA LYS A 119 -12.20 -38.54 -6.31
C LYS A 119 -13.72 -38.53 -6.35
N ASN A 120 -14.33 -37.35 -6.27
CA ASN A 120 -15.79 -37.20 -6.30
C ASN A 120 -16.40 -37.68 -7.63
N GLU A 121 -15.76 -37.41 -8.77
CA GLU A 121 -16.21 -37.90 -10.09
C GLU A 121 -16.24 -39.44 -10.16
N ARG A 122 -15.33 -40.13 -9.46
CA ARG A 122 -15.30 -41.61 -9.40
C ARG A 122 -16.32 -42.21 -8.44
N GLU A 123 -16.69 -41.49 -7.39
CA GLU A 123 -17.67 -41.95 -6.40
C GLU A 123 -19.12 -41.79 -6.88
N VAL A 124 -19.34 -40.95 -7.92
CA VAL A 124 -20.65 -40.66 -8.51
C VAL A 124 -20.92 -41.49 -9.78
N SER A 125 -19.91 -42.20 -10.31
CA SER A 125 -20.00 -43.02 -11.53
C SER A 125 -20.10 -44.51 -11.22
#